data_AF-A0A9D5Z711-F1
#
_entry.id   AF-A0A9D5Z711-F1
#
_cell.length_a   1.000
_cell.length_b   1.000
_cell.length_c   1.000
_cell.angle_alpha   90.00
_cell.angle_beta   90.00
_cell.angle_gamma   90.00
#
_symmetry.space_group_name_H-M   'P 1'
#
loop_
_entity.id
_entity.type
_entity.pdbx_description
1 polymer ?
#
loop_
_entity_poly.entity_id
_entity_poly.type
_entity_poly.pdbx_seq_one_letter_code
_entity_poly.pdbx_strand_id
1 'polypeptide(L)'
;MTDKELEALLADLEGPFGQVTVDNFGTPGITDYRNANVAATMKDLGYVQRFGLGLPTVRKTLQENNNPPPEFVIQPNHLLVTIWKRP
;
A
#
# COMPACT_ATOMS: atom_id res chain seq x y z
N MET A 1 -17.06 -13.52 -15.89
CA MET A 1 -15.71 -14.04 -16.19
C MET A 1 -15.33 -13.47 -17.55
N THR A 2 -14.76 -12.28 -17.58
CA THR A 2 -14.28 -11.61 -18.80
C THR A 2 -12.91 -11.07 -18.45
N ASP A 3 -11.92 -11.50 -19.23
CA ASP A 3 -10.49 -11.24 -19.05
C ASP A 3 -10.17 -9.80 -18.66
N LYS A 4 -9.33 -9.66 -17.63
CA LYS A 4 -8.10 -8.86 -17.67
C LYS A 4 -7.29 -9.14 -16.40
N GLU A 5 -6.05 -9.51 -16.61
CA GLU A 5 -5.13 -10.12 -15.67
C GLU A 5 -4.87 -9.27 -14.41
N LEU A 6 -4.65 -10.00 -13.32
CA LEU A 6 -4.47 -9.63 -11.91
C LEU A 6 -3.29 -8.69 -11.68
N GLU A 7 -3.43 -7.62 -10.88
CA GLU A 7 -2.27 -6.99 -10.22
C GLU A 7 -2.61 -6.41 -8.82
N ALA A 8 -2.10 -7.12 -7.80
CA ALA A 8 -2.01 -6.79 -6.37
C ALA A 8 -3.32 -6.67 -5.56
N LEU A 9 -4.02 -7.81 -5.39
CA LEU A 9 -4.80 -8.03 -4.17
C LEU A 9 -3.81 -8.26 -3.00
N LEU A 10 -3.26 -7.19 -2.45
CA LEU A 10 -2.49 -7.28 -1.20
C LEU A 10 -3.49 -7.29 -0.05
N ALA A 11 -4.00 -8.48 0.25
CA ALA A 11 -4.71 -8.74 1.50
C ALA A 11 -3.68 -8.89 2.62
N ASP A 12 -3.47 -7.84 3.40
CA ASP A 12 -2.86 -8.01 4.73
C ASP A 12 -3.93 -8.59 5.64
N LEU A 13 -3.70 -9.77 6.21
CA LEU A 13 -4.63 -10.48 7.09
C LEU A 13 -4.55 -10.02 8.56
N GLU A 14 -3.74 -9.02 8.86
CA GLU A 14 -3.57 -8.50 10.22
C GLU A 14 -3.99 -7.02 10.36
N GLY A 15 -4.38 -6.36 9.26
CA GLY A 15 -4.87 -4.97 9.28
C GLY A 15 -3.82 -3.91 9.66
N PRO A 16 -4.24 -2.69 10.02
CA PRO A 16 -3.36 -1.62 10.48
C PRO A 16 -2.47 -2.01 11.68
N PHE A 17 -1.29 -1.41 11.78
CA PHE A 17 -0.29 -1.74 12.81
C PHE A 17 0.29 -0.48 13.45
N GLY A 18 0.65 -0.61 14.73
CA GLY A 18 1.34 0.44 15.48
C GLY A 18 0.54 1.72 15.55
N GLN A 19 1.10 2.84 15.06
CA GLN A 19 0.39 4.12 15.02
C GLN A 19 -0.68 4.24 13.93
N VAL A 20 -0.74 3.29 12.99
CA VAL A 20 -1.73 3.31 11.91
C VAL A 20 -3.04 2.69 12.41
N THR A 21 -4.15 3.38 12.21
CA THR A 21 -5.51 2.95 12.53
C THR A 21 -6.37 2.91 11.26
N VAL A 22 -7.57 2.33 11.37
CA VAL A 22 -8.56 2.37 10.28
C VAL A 22 -8.88 3.81 9.87
N ASP A 23 -9.01 4.71 10.86
CA ASP A 23 -9.42 6.10 10.65
C ASP A 23 -8.30 6.98 10.07
N ASN A 24 -7.03 6.63 10.33
CA ASN A 24 -5.89 7.47 9.94
C ASN A 24 -5.06 6.88 8.78
N PHE A 25 -5.46 5.72 8.24
CA PHE A 25 -4.74 5.03 7.17
C PHE A 25 -4.50 5.95 5.96
N GLY A 26 -3.25 6.01 5.50
CA GLY A 26 -2.86 6.82 4.35
C GLY A 26 -2.65 8.31 4.64
N THR A 27 -2.75 8.75 5.90
CA THR A 27 -2.39 10.10 6.31
C THR A 27 -0.88 10.31 6.16
N PRO A 28 -0.42 11.38 5.49
CA PRO A 28 1.00 11.66 5.33
C PRO A 28 1.75 11.70 6.67
N GLY A 29 2.87 10.98 6.75
CA GLY A 29 3.71 10.92 7.96
C GLY A 29 3.28 9.88 9.00
N ILE A 30 2.08 9.30 8.90
CA ILE A 30 1.65 8.20 9.77
C ILE A 30 2.02 6.88 9.11
N THR A 31 3.04 6.19 9.64
CA THR A 31 3.55 4.93 9.10
C THR A 31 4.15 4.07 10.19
N ASP A 32 3.97 2.77 10.11
CA ASP A 32 4.59 1.83 11.03
C ASP A 32 4.94 0.52 10.30
N TYR A 33 5.88 -0.23 10.86
CA TYR A 33 6.38 -1.47 10.27
C TYR A 33 6.38 -2.59 11.31
N ARG A 34 5.64 -3.68 11.01
CA ARG A 34 5.60 -4.88 11.88
C ARG A 34 6.98 -5.44 12.18
N ASN A 35 7.88 -5.40 11.19
CA ASN A 35 9.25 -5.86 11.36
C ASN A 35 10.24 -4.78 10.91
N ALA A 36 10.73 -4.01 11.88
CA ALA A 36 11.70 -2.95 11.66
C ALA A 36 13.03 -3.47 11.06
N ASN A 37 13.48 -4.67 11.43
CA ASN A 37 14.73 -5.25 10.92
C ASN A 37 14.63 -5.59 9.43
N VAL A 38 13.50 -6.18 9.01
CA VAL A 38 13.23 -6.46 7.59
C VAL A 38 13.13 -5.15 6.81
N ALA A 39 12.38 -4.16 7.34
CA ALA A 39 12.25 -2.86 6.69
C ALA A 39 13.61 -2.15 6.52
N ALA A 40 14.46 -2.17 7.55
CA ALA A 40 15.82 -1.63 7.51
C ALA A 40 16.66 -2.35 6.45
N THR A 41 16.66 -3.69 6.45
CA THR A 41 17.43 -4.48 5.48
C THR A 41 16.98 -4.21 4.04
N MET A 42 15.67 -4.12 3.79
CA MET A 42 15.15 -3.81 2.46
C MET A 42 15.55 -2.40 1.98
N LYS A 43 15.66 -1.45 2.91
CA LYS A 43 16.18 -0.11 2.60
C LYS A 43 17.68 -0.15 2.29
N ASP A 44 18.47 -0.87 3.08
CA ASP A 44 19.92 -0.99 2.88
C ASP A 44 20.26 -1.69 1.55
N LEU A 45 19.44 -2.66 1.14
CA LEU A 45 19.54 -3.33 -0.17
C LEU A 45 18.98 -2.51 -1.34
N GLY A 46 18.40 -1.34 -1.09
CA GLY A 46 17.88 -0.45 -2.13
C GLY A 46 16.50 -0.82 -2.69
N TYR A 47 15.79 -1.79 -2.08
CA TYR A 47 14.42 -2.15 -2.48
C TYR A 47 13.36 -1.15 -2.00
N VAL A 48 13.65 -0.40 -0.92
CA VAL A 48 12.78 0.64 -0.39
C VAL A 48 13.49 1.97 -0.48
N GLN A 49 12.92 2.92 -1.24
CA GLN A 49 13.49 4.26 -1.41
C GLN A 49 13.53 5.03 -0.09
N ARG A 50 12.37 5.15 0.58
CA ARG A 50 12.22 5.85 1.85
C ARG A 50 10.99 5.33 2.59
N PHE A 51 11.10 5.19 3.91
CA PHE A 51 9.99 4.78 4.75
C PHE A 51 8.81 5.77 4.64
N GLY A 52 7.60 5.23 4.65
CA GLY A 52 6.36 6.00 4.54
C GLY A 52 6.03 6.56 3.14
N LEU A 53 6.88 6.38 2.13
CA LEU A 53 6.58 6.88 0.76
C LEU A 53 5.82 5.90 -0.14
N GLY A 54 5.60 4.65 0.28
CA GLY A 54 4.94 3.64 -0.55
C GLY A 54 3.56 4.08 -1.07
N LEU A 55 2.65 4.48 -0.18
CA LEU A 55 1.29 4.91 -0.55
C LEU A 55 1.28 6.19 -1.41
N PRO A 56 2.00 7.27 -1.05
CA PRO A 56 2.13 8.44 -1.91
C PRO A 56 2.66 8.11 -3.31
N THR A 57 3.68 7.25 -3.41
CA THR A 57 4.26 6.85 -4.68
C THR A 57 3.25 6.08 -5.53
N VAL A 58 2.53 5.11 -4.96
CA VAL A 58 1.49 4.36 -5.71
C VAL A 58 0.42 5.31 -6.26
N ARG A 59 -0.09 6.24 -5.45
CA ARG A 59 -1.10 7.21 -5.89
C ARG A 59 -0.58 8.09 -7.04
N LYS A 60 0.66 8.59 -6.91
CA LYS A 60 1.30 9.42 -7.93
C LYS A 60 1.53 8.64 -9.23
N THR A 61 2.10 7.45 -9.16
CA THR A 61 2.42 6.63 -10.34
C THR A 61 1.15 6.19 -11.07
N LEU A 62 0.08 5.84 -10.36
CA LEU A 62 -1.20 5.51 -11.00
C LEU A 62 -1.79 6.73 -11.73
N GLN A 63 -1.73 7.91 -11.11
CA GLN A 63 -2.14 9.17 -11.74
C GLN A 63 -1.32 9.47 -13.00
N GLU A 64 0.02 9.39 -12.93
CA GLU A 64 0.91 9.62 -14.08
C GLU A 64 0.65 8.64 -15.23
N ASN A 65 0.27 7.40 -14.90
CA ASN A 65 -0.07 6.37 -15.88
C ASN A 65 -1.53 6.43 -16.38
N ASN A 66 -2.31 7.42 -15.94
CA ASN A 66 -3.75 7.55 -16.22
C ASN A 66 -4.58 6.32 -15.80
N ASN A 67 -4.13 5.60 -14.78
CA ASN A 67 -4.92 4.56 -14.15
C ASN A 67 -5.87 5.17 -13.11
N PRO A 68 -7.01 4.52 -12.81
CA PRO A 68 -7.85 4.89 -11.67
C PRO A 68 -7.05 4.91 -10.35
N PRO A 69 -7.46 5.73 -9.36
CA PRO A 69 -6.87 5.69 -8.04
C PRO A 69 -7.06 4.31 -7.38
N PRO A 70 -6.15 3.90 -6.49
CA PRO A 70 -6.29 2.65 -5.76
C PRO A 70 -7.48 2.73 -4.81
N GLU A 71 -8.26 1.65 -4.75
CA GLU A 71 -9.35 1.47 -3.79
C GLU A 71 -8.84 0.73 -2.57
N PHE A 72 -9.24 1.18 -1.39
CA PHE A 72 -8.81 0.62 -0.12
C PHE A 72 -10.02 0.15 0.70
N VAL A 73 -9.98 -1.09 1.18
CA VAL A 73 -10.88 -1.59 2.22
C VAL A 73 -10.04 -1.83 3.47
N ILE A 74 -10.18 -0.96 4.47
CA ILE A 74 -9.41 -1.02 5.71
C ILE A 74 -10.32 -1.54 6.80
N GLN A 75 -9.94 -2.66 7.41
CA GLN A 75 -10.60 -3.25 8.55
C GLN A 75 -9.57 -3.55 9.66
N PRO A 76 -10.02 -3.68 10.93
CA PRO A 76 -9.10 -3.96 12.03
C PRO A 76 -8.22 -5.21 11.83
N ASN A 77 -8.74 -6.20 11.11
CA ASN A 77 -8.09 -7.48 10.88
C ASN A 77 -7.71 -7.71 9.42
N HIS A 78 -8.00 -6.79 8.50
CA HIS A 78 -7.46 -6.92 7.16
C HIS A 78 -7.41 -5.60 6.42
N LEU A 79 -6.51 -5.54 5.45
CA LEU A 79 -6.41 -4.44 4.53
C LEU A 79 -6.44 -5.00 3.12
N LEU A 80 -7.34 -4.47 2.29
CA LEU A 80 -7.43 -4.78 0.88
C LEU A 80 -7.07 -3.55 0.06
N VAL A 81 -6.23 -3.76 -0.96
CA VAL A 81 -6.01 -2.78 -2.02
C VAL A 81 -6.47 -3.38 -3.34
N THR A 82 -7.26 -2.62 -4.09
CA THR A 82 -7.63 -2.95 -5.46
C THR A 82 -7.06 -1.88 -6.38
N ILE A 83 -6.34 -2.31 -7.42
CA ILE A 83 -5.80 -1.44 -8.46
C ILE A 83 -6.41 -1.85 -9.78
N TRP A 84 -6.83 -0.86 -10.56
CA TRP A 84 -7.40 -1.06 -11.87
C TRP A 84 -6.43 -0.55 -12.93
N LYS A 85 -6.35 -1.27 -14.06
CA LYS A 85 -5.71 -0.74 -15.26
C LYS A 85 -6.64 0.30 -15.89
N ARG A 86 -6.06 1.32 -16.51
CA ARG A 86 -6.78 2.23 -17.40
C ARG A 86 -7.62 1.43 -18.41
N PRO A 87 -8.83 1.89 -18.77
CA PRO A 87 -9.68 1.26 -19.77
C PRO A 87 -8.94 0.96 -21.09
#